data_AF-A0A8H7RU06-F1
#
_entry.id   AF-A0A8H7RU06-F1
#
_cell.length_a   1.000
_cell.length_b   1.000
_cell.length_c   1.000
_cell.angle_alpha   90.00
_cell.angle_beta   90.00
_cell.angle_gamma   90.00
#
_symmetry.space_group_name_H-M   'P 1'
#
loop_
_entity.id
_entity.type
_entity.pdbx_description
1 polymer ?
#
loop_
_entity_poly.entity_id
_entity_poly.type
_entity_poly.pdbx_seq_one_letter_code
_entity_poly.pdbx_strand_id
1 'polypeptide(L)'
;METDTTKESSECRFICPKTLRDMLMKLGEVQPKRIHDLVTVSFIFSGLRAKFLKMTCPKGYVCILETLGPISYPESESNLVPRLTSILILVWRMKKLLKDTRDVVNDEEIFIPTSKNRIRKPPIQSAFHFENYVSPKKRKTSNSSSSSNHDTTNSNSEV
;
A
#
# COMPACT_ATOMS: atom_id res chain seq x y z
N MET A 1 -26.90 4.63 -35.90
CA MET A 1 -25.86 5.43 -35.20
C MET A 1 -26.39 5.59 -33.79
N GLU A 2 -26.04 4.67 -32.90
CA GLU A 2 -26.50 4.65 -31.50
C GLU A 2 -25.28 4.88 -30.61
N THR A 3 -25.29 5.99 -29.88
CA THR A 3 -24.23 6.41 -28.97
C THR A 3 -24.84 6.61 -27.60
N ASP A 4 -25.06 5.55 -26.81
CA ASP A 4 -25.67 5.71 -25.48
C ASP A 4 -25.25 4.71 -24.39
N THR A 5 -24.05 4.10 -24.44
CA THR A 5 -23.64 3.10 -23.42
C THR A 5 -22.21 3.28 -22.86
N THR A 6 -21.75 4.51 -22.65
CA THR A 6 -20.38 4.78 -22.17
C THR A 6 -20.23 5.11 -20.68
N LYS A 7 -21.31 5.39 -19.93
CA LYS A 7 -21.22 5.77 -18.50
C LYS A 7 -20.99 4.58 -17.55
N GLU A 8 -21.69 3.46 -17.73
CA GLU A 8 -21.52 2.29 -16.85
C GLU A 8 -20.12 1.67 -16.94
N SER A 9 -19.50 1.72 -18.13
CA SER A 9 -18.18 1.14 -18.37
C SER A 9 -17.04 1.92 -17.74
N SER A 10 -17.23 3.21 -17.42
CA SER A 10 -16.21 4.04 -16.76
C SER A 10 -16.33 3.95 -15.24
N GLU A 11 -17.55 3.90 -14.70
CA GLU A 11 -17.80 3.75 -13.27
C GLU A 11 -17.27 2.40 -12.75
N CYS A 12 -17.50 1.31 -13.50
CA CYS A 12 -16.98 -0.01 -13.14
C CYS A 12 -15.43 -0.05 -13.10
N ARG A 13 -14.73 0.81 -13.87
CA ARG A 13 -13.26 0.87 -13.87
C ARG A 13 -12.67 1.36 -12.55
N PHE A 14 -13.39 2.19 -11.80
CA PHE A 14 -12.91 2.73 -10.52
C PHE A 14 -13.54 2.03 -9.32
N ILE A 15 -14.81 1.66 -9.42
CA ILE A 15 -15.52 0.97 -8.34
C ILE A 15 -14.90 -0.41 -8.10
N CYS A 16 -14.66 -1.19 -9.15
CA CYS A 16 -14.20 -2.58 -8.99
C CYS A 16 -12.81 -2.68 -8.32
N PRO A 17 -11.78 -1.92 -8.74
CA PRO A 17 -10.48 -1.92 -8.05
C PRO A 17 -10.58 -1.43 -6.60
N LYS A 18 -11.42 -0.42 -6.33
CA LYS A 18 -11.63 0.09 -4.98
C LYS A 18 -12.23 -1.00 -4.09
N THR A 19 -13.30 -1.66 -4.53
CA THR A 19 -13.93 -2.76 -3.77
C THR A 19 -12.95 -3.91 -3.55
N LEU A 20 -12.15 -4.28 -4.56
CA LEU A 20 -11.11 -5.30 -4.42
C LEU A 20 -10.07 -4.94 -3.36
N ARG A 21 -9.65 -3.68 -3.32
CA ARG A 21 -8.72 -3.16 -2.32
C ARG A 21 -9.35 -3.19 -0.92
N ASP A 22 -10.57 -2.69 -0.78
CA ASP A 22 -11.26 -2.65 0.53
C ASP A 22 -11.45 -4.06 1.09
N MET A 23 -11.82 -5.03 0.26
CA MET A 23 -11.87 -6.44 0.66
C MET A 23 -10.50 -6.98 1.06
N LEU A 24 -9.45 -6.65 0.30
CA LEU A 24 -8.10 -7.11 0.61
C LEU A 24 -7.60 -6.56 1.96
N MET A 25 -7.91 -5.29 2.26
CA MET A 25 -7.57 -4.67 3.54
C MET A 25 -8.32 -5.32 4.69
N LYS A 26 -9.61 -5.61 4.54
CA LYS A 26 -10.38 -6.35 5.56
C LYS A 26 -9.82 -7.74 5.83
N LEU A 27 -9.39 -8.47 4.80
CA LEU A 27 -8.72 -9.75 4.99
C LEU A 27 -7.34 -9.58 5.67
N GLY A 28 -6.63 -8.51 5.34
CA GLY A 28 -5.36 -8.14 5.99
C GLY A 28 -5.52 -7.76 7.46
N GLU A 29 -6.66 -7.19 7.86
CA GLU A 29 -6.97 -6.92 9.28
C GLU A 29 -7.14 -8.21 10.07
N VAL A 30 -7.71 -9.26 9.45
CA VAL A 30 -7.85 -10.59 10.07
C VAL A 30 -6.50 -11.31 10.16
N GLN A 31 -5.68 -11.23 9.11
CA GLN A 31 -4.38 -11.90 9.05
C GLN A 31 -3.25 -10.94 8.59
N PRO A 32 -2.78 -10.04 9.46
CA PRO A 32 -1.85 -8.96 9.07
C PRO A 32 -0.47 -9.46 8.67
N LYS A 33 -0.02 -10.58 9.26
CA LYS A 33 1.31 -11.15 8.98
C LYS A 33 1.41 -11.73 7.57
N ARG A 34 0.28 -12.18 7.01
CA ARG A 34 0.21 -12.86 5.72
C ARG A 34 -0.51 -12.05 4.65
N ILE A 35 -0.56 -10.72 4.81
CA ILE A 35 -1.18 -9.84 3.81
C ILE A 35 -0.61 -9.99 2.40
N HIS A 36 0.65 -10.42 2.29
CA HIS A 36 1.33 -10.69 1.03
C HIS A 36 0.87 -11.98 0.33
N ASP A 37 0.26 -12.91 1.07
CA ASP A 37 -0.32 -14.15 0.56
C ASP A 37 -1.80 -13.98 0.19
N LEU A 38 -2.43 -12.86 0.57
CA LEU A 38 -3.84 -12.62 0.32
C LEU A 38 -4.08 -12.16 -1.13
N VAL A 39 -5.15 -12.70 -1.71
CA VAL A 39 -5.59 -12.36 -3.08
C VAL A 39 -7.09 -12.10 -3.07
N THR A 40 -7.50 -10.97 -3.66
CA THR A 40 -8.91 -10.71 -4.01
C THR A 40 -9.11 -10.72 -5.52
N VAL A 41 -10.27 -11.16 -5.97
CA VAL A 41 -10.55 -11.42 -7.39
C VAL A 41 -11.96 -10.98 -7.74
N SER A 42 -12.16 -10.55 -8.99
CA SER A 42 -13.46 -10.08 -9.50
C SER A 42 -13.59 -10.30 -11.01
N PHE A 43 -14.83 -10.25 -11.50
CA PHE A 43 -15.14 -10.20 -12.92
C PHE A 43 -15.82 -8.88 -13.29
N ILE A 44 -15.44 -8.33 -14.43
CA ILE A 44 -16.17 -7.25 -15.09
C ILE A 44 -16.79 -7.81 -16.35
N PHE A 45 -18.11 -7.81 -16.42
CA PHE A 45 -18.85 -8.14 -17.63
C PHE A 45 -19.23 -6.86 -18.38
N SER A 46 -19.01 -6.86 -19.69
CA SER A 46 -19.37 -5.77 -20.60
C SER A 46 -19.97 -6.40 -21.85
N GLY A 47 -21.30 -6.53 -21.87
CA GLY A 47 -22.02 -7.33 -22.85
C GLY A 47 -21.54 -8.78 -22.84
N LEU A 48 -21.17 -9.28 -24.02
CA LEU A 48 -20.63 -10.64 -24.21
C LEU A 48 -19.14 -10.75 -23.88
N ARG A 49 -18.52 -9.79 -23.19
CA ARG A 49 -17.10 -9.84 -22.83
C ARG A 49 -16.92 -9.83 -21.33
N ALA A 50 -16.09 -10.72 -20.81
CA ALA A 50 -15.73 -10.82 -19.40
C ALA A 50 -14.25 -10.47 -19.22
N LYS A 51 -13.91 -9.65 -18.23
CA LYS A 51 -12.54 -9.41 -17.80
C LYS A 51 -12.34 -9.94 -16.40
N PHE A 52 -11.27 -10.66 -16.18
CA PHE A 52 -10.87 -11.09 -14.85
C PHE A 52 -9.92 -10.07 -14.23
N LEU A 53 -10.16 -9.75 -12.96
CA LEU A 53 -9.34 -8.88 -12.15
C LEU A 53 -8.83 -9.66 -10.94
N LYS A 54 -7.55 -9.48 -10.64
CA LYS A 54 -6.88 -10.05 -9.47
C LYS A 54 -6.09 -8.95 -8.78
N MET A 55 -6.27 -8.79 -7.49
CA MET A 55 -5.52 -7.84 -6.68
C MET A 55 -4.70 -8.55 -5.61
N THR A 56 -3.44 -8.15 -5.45
CA THR A 56 -2.49 -8.71 -4.48
C THR A 56 -1.71 -7.59 -3.78
N CYS A 57 -1.14 -7.85 -2.60
CA CYS A 57 -0.34 -6.87 -1.84
C CYS A 57 1.04 -7.43 -1.42
N PRO A 58 1.95 -7.71 -2.37
CA PRO A 58 3.18 -8.48 -2.10
C PRO A 58 4.13 -7.81 -1.11
N LYS A 59 4.02 -6.49 -0.90
CA LYS A 59 4.87 -5.73 0.02
C LYS A 59 4.12 -5.16 1.23
N GLY A 60 2.83 -5.42 1.38
CA GLY A 60 2.00 -4.89 2.47
C GLY A 60 1.57 -3.42 2.32
N TYR A 61 2.29 -2.60 1.54
CA TYR A 61 1.96 -1.18 1.33
C TYR A 61 1.59 -0.82 -0.13
N VAL A 62 1.77 -1.75 -1.08
CA VAL A 62 1.40 -1.55 -2.50
C VAL A 62 0.47 -2.68 -2.94
N CYS A 63 -0.69 -2.31 -3.46
CA CYS A 63 -1.59 -3.22 -4.15
C CYS A 63 -1.30 -3.24 -5.64
N ILE A 64 -1.19 -4.44 -6.23
CA ILE A 64 -1.03 -4.66 -7.67
C ILE A 64 -2.34 -5.21 -8.20
N LEU A 65 -2.89 -4.56 -9.23
CA LEU A 65 -4.05 -5.03 -9.97
C LEU A 65 -3.60 -5.69 -11.27
N GLU A 66 -3.78 -7.00 -11.35
CA GLU A 66 -3.57 -7.79 -12.57
C GLU A 66 -4.90 -7.98 -13.28
N THR A 67 -4.91 -7.73 -14.59
CA THR A 67 -6.10 -7.89 -15.43
C THR A 67 -5.84 -8.95 -16.48
N LEU A 68 -6.69 -9.97 -16.56
CA LEU A 68 -6.55 -11.04 -17.54
C LEU A 68 -7.64 -10.96 -18.59
N GLY A 69 -7.28 -10.34 -19.72
CA GLY A 69 -8.00 -10.31 -21.01
C GLY A 69 -9.45 -9.80 -20.96
N PRO A 70 -10.05 -9.51 -22.12
CA PRO A 70 -11.46 -9.72 -22.34
C PRO A 70 -11.67 -11.10 -22.97
N ILE A 71 -12.34 -11.99 -22.26
CA ILE A 71 -12.81 -13.27 -22.80
C ILE A 71 -14.22 -13.04 -23.32
N SER A 72 -14.41 -13.24 -24.62
CA SER A 72 -15.72 -13.14 -25.24
C SER A 72 -16.50 -14.44 -25.10
N TYR A 73 -17.79 -14.31 -24.83
CA TYR A 73 -18.78 -15.35 -24.97
C TYR A 73 -18.85 -15.80 -26.44
N PRO A 74 -19.09 -17.08 -26.72
CA PRO A 74 -19.23 -17.56 -28.09
C PRO A 74 -20.45 -16.94 -28.78
N GLU A 75 -20.21 -16.32 -29.93
CA GLU A 75 -21.26 -15.76 -30.80
C GLU A 75 -21.70 -16.75 -31.90
N SER A 76 -20.87 -17.76 -32.19
CA SER A 76 -21.13 -18.80 -33.19
C SER A 76 -21.00 -20.19 -32.59
N GLU A 77 -21.80 -21.15 -33.09
CA GLU A 77 -21.79 -22.55 -32.66
C GLU A 77 -20.40 -23.19 -32.83
N SER A 78 -19.70 -22.82 -33.91
CA SER A 78 -18.33 -23.27 -34.20
C SER A 78 -17.30 -22.90 -33.12
N ASN A 79 -17.55 -21.81 -32.39
CA ASN A 79 -16.66 -21.32 -31.34
C ASN A 79 -17.18 -21.59 -29.92
N LEU A 80 -18.33 -22.27 -29.80
CA LEU A 80 -18.99 -22.53 -28.52
C LEU A 80 -18.09 -23.26 -27.54
N VAL A 81 -17.61 -24.44 -27.94
CA VAL A 81 -16.77 -25.31 -27.10
C VAL A 81 -15.47 -24.62 -26.65
N PRO A 82 -14.61 -24.06 -27.53
CA PRO A 82 -13.34 -23.47 -27.09
C PRO A 82 -13.53 -22.22 -26.22
N ARG A 83 -14.53 -21.37 -26.52
CA ARG A 83 -14.80 -20.16 -25.73
C ARG A 83 -15.39 -20.48 -24.37
N LEU A 84 -16.38 -21.38 -24.31
CA LEU A 84 -16.98 -21.79 -23.04
C LEU A 84 -15.97 -22.51 -22.16
N THR A 85 -15.12 -23.36 -22.73
CA THR A 85 -14.01 -24.01 -22.01
C THR A 85 -13.06 -22.98 -21.41
N SER A 86 -12.71 -21.92 -22.17
CA SER A 86 -11.85 -20.84 -21.67
C SER A 86 -12.48 -20.08 -20.49
N ILE A 87 -13.79 -19.82 -20.55
CA ILE A 87 -14.55 -19.20 -19.46
C ILE A 87 -14.54 -20.13 -18.23
N LEU A 88 -14.79 -21.43 -18.42
CA LEU A 88 -14.82 -22.39 -17.33
C LEU A 88 -13.45 -22.53 -16.63
N ILE A 89 -12.36 -22.55 -17.39
CA ILE A 89 -10.99 -22.54 -16.86
C ILE A 89 -10.75 -21.28 -16.01
N LEU A 90 -11.25 -20.13 -16.44
CA LEU A 90 -11.11 -18.87 -15.72
C LEU A 90 -11.86 -18.89 -14.38
N VAL A 91 -13.11 -19.37 -14.39
CA VAL A 91 -13.92 -19.55 -13.17
C VAL A 91 -13.27 -20.54 -12.22
N TRP A 92 -12.72 -21.65 -12.75
CA TRP A 92 -11.98 -22.62 -11.95
C TRP A 92 -10.74 -22.00 -11.28
N ARG A 93 -9.95 -21.23 -12.02
CA ARG A 93 -8.78 -20.51 -11.50
C ARG A 93 -9.18 -19.51 -10.40
N MET A 94 -10.26 -18.78 -10.60
CA MET A 94 -10.81 -17.87 -9.57
C MET A 94 -11.18 -18.64 -8.29
N LYS A 95 -11.91 -19.76 -8.43
CA LYS A 95 -12.29 -20.60 -7.30
C LYS A 95 -11.06 -21.11 -6.55
N LYS A 96 -10.01 -21.50 -7.27
CA LYS A 96 -8.74 -21.92 -6.68
C LYS A 96 -8.10 -20.79 -5.87
N LEU A 97 -7.95 -19.60 -6.45
CA LEU A 97 -7.39 -18.43 -5.76
C LEU A 97 -8.17 -18.08 -4.47
N LEU A 98 -9.51 -18.12 -4.52
CA LEU A 98 -10.33 -17.87 -3.33
C LEU A 98 -10.16 -18.95 -2.27
N LYS A 99 -9.97 -20.21 -2.66
CA LYS A 99 -9.69 -21.30 -1.74
C LYS A 99 -8.32 -21.08 -1.08
N ASP A 100 -7.30 -20.78 -1.88
CA ASP A 100 -5.94 -20.53 -1.36
C ASP A 100 -5.94 -19.35 -0.37
N THR A 101 -6.62 -18.23 -0.70
CA THR A 101 -6.80 -17.10 0.22
C THR A 101 -7.56 -17.50 1.48
N ARG A 102 -8.61 -18.32 1.37
CA ARG A 102 -9.37 -18.81 2.53
C ARG A 102 -8.49 -19.66 3.45
N ASP A 103 -7.65 -20.51 2.88
CA ASP A 103 -6.75 -21.37 3.65
C ASP A 103 -5.73 -20.50 4.42
N VAL A 104 -5.18 -19.45 3.80
CA VAL A 104 -4.30 -18.46 4.46
C VAL A 104 -4.98 -17.75 5.63
N VAL A 105 -6.25 -17.38 5.47
CA VAL A 105 -7.01 -16.65 6.49
C VAL A 105 -7.38 -17.54 7.68
N ASN A 106 -7.67 -18.82 7.44
CA ASN A 106 -8.00 -19.78 8.50
C ASN A 106 -6.77 -20.43 9.14
N ASP A 107 -5.58 -20.17 8.62
CA ASP A 107 -4.34 -20.70 9.18
C ASP A 107 -4.04 -19.98 10.50
N GLU A 108 -4.43 -20.61 11.61
CA GLU A 108 -4.07 -20.14 12.93
C GLU A 108 -2.57 -20.39 13.15
N GLU A 109 -1.78 -19.32 13.07
CA GLU A 109 -0.38 -19.40 13.50
C GLU A 109 -0.34 -19.72 15.00
N ILE A 110 -0.03 -20.97 15.33
CA ILE A 110 0.35 -21.35 16.69
C ILE A 110 1.65 -20.58 16.99
N PHE A 111 1.53 -19.53 17.80
CA PHE A 111 2.69 -18.83 18.34
C PHE A 111 3.44 -19.80 19.24
N ILE A 112 4.51 -20.41 18.74
CA ILE A 112 5.47 -21.14 19.55
C ILE A 112 6.49 -20.11 20.05
N PRO A 113 6.45 -19.69 21.33
CA PRO A 113 7.51 -18.84 21.89
C PRO A 113 8.82 -19.61 21.90
N THR A 114 9.58 -19.57 20.81
CA THR A 114 10.95 -20.07 20.81
C THR A 114 11.84 -19.08 21.54
N SER A 115 12.46 -19.51 22.64
CA SER A 115 13.35 -18.72 23.51
C SER A 115 14.70 -18.37 22.85
N LYS A 116 14.73 -17.99 21.58
CA LYS A 116 15.94 -17.51 20.91
C LYS A 116 16.00 -15.98 20.98
N ASN A 117 16.12 -15.47 22.21
CA ASN A 117 16.63 -14.13 22.47
C ASN A 117 18.11 -14.07 22.02
N ARG A 118 18.35 -13.97 20.71
CA ARG A 118 19.59 -13.35 20.25
C ARG A 118 19.38 -11.85 20.35
N ILE A 119 19.95 -11.26 21.40
CA ILE A 119 20.20 -9.82 21.51
C ILE A 119 20.75 -9.38 20.16
N ARG A 120 19.92 -8.74 19.34
CA ARG A 120 20.37 -8.12 18.10
C ARG A 120 21.31 -7.00 18.55
N LYS A 121 22.61 -7.15 18.30
CA LYS A 121 23.50 -5.98 18.31
C LYS A 121 22.82 -4.93 17.42
N PRO A 122 22.68 -3.68 17.88
CA PRO A 122 22.06 -2.65 17.06
C PRO A 122 22.79 -2.57 15.72
N PRO A 123 22.08 -2.33 14.60
CA PRO A 123 22.73 -2.15 13.31
C PRO A 123 23.76 -1.03 13.47
N ILE A 124 24.98 -1.29 13.00
CA ILE A 124 26.05 -0.28 12.93
C ILE A 124 25.44 0.99 12.34
N GLN A 125 25.50 2.09 13.09
CA GLN A 125 24.96 3.37 12.65
C GLN A 125 25.68 3.79 11.35
N SER A 126 24.94 4.38 10.42
CA SER A 126 25.48 4.87 9.15
C SER A 126 26.62 5.86 9.41
N ALA A 127 27.70 5.77 8.64
CA ALA A 127 28.93 6.57 8.78
C ALA A 127 28.77 8.08 8.46
N PHE A 128 27.55 8.62 8.41
CA PHE A 128 27.30 10.03 8.19
C PHE A 128 27.02 10.75 9.52
N HIS A 129 28.09 11.01 10.28
CA HIS A 129 28.10 12.07 11.28
C HIS A 129 28.43 13.40 10.59
N PHE A 130 27.44 14.29 10.44
CA PHE A 130 27.70 15.72 10.33
C PHE A 130 27.78 16.28 11.75
N GLU A 131 28.91 16.05 12.44
CA GLU A 131 29.23 16.83 13.62
C GLU A 131 29.83 18.17 13.19
N ASN A 132 29.08 19.23 13.47
CA ASN A 132 29.56 20.54 13.94
C ASN A 132 30.94 20.99 13.43
N TYR A 133 30.96 21.69 12.29
CA TYR A 133 32.06 22.60 11.96
C TYR A 133 32.06 23.81 12.92
N VAL A 134 32.56 23.62 14.15
CA VAL A 134 33.09 24.72 14.94
C VAL A 134 34.53 24.94 14.47
N SER A 135 34.72 25.88 13.56
CA SER A 135 36.06 26.27 13.13
C SER A 135 36.78 27.10 14.21
N PRO A 136 38.13 27.03 14.32
CA PRO A 136 38.86 27.50 15.49
C PRO A 136 39.06 29.02 15.54
N LYS A 137 38.95 29.58 16.75
CA LYS A 137 39.30 30.96 17.13
C LYS A 137 40.71 31.37 16.64
N LYS A 138 40.80 32.46 15.86
CA LYS A 138 42.03 33.27 15.73
C LYS A 138 42.01 34.43 16.75
N ARG A 139 43.10 34.53 17.51
CA ARG A 139 43.42 35.53 18.56
C ARG A 139 43.63 36.94 17.96
N LYS A 140 43.01 37.97 18.56
CA LYS A 140 43.55 39.00 19.50
C LYS A 140 44.15 40.26 18.84
N THR A 141 43.49 41.41 19.04
CA THR A 141 44.13 42.71 19.31
C THR A 141 43.23 43.56 20.23
N SER A 142 43.89 44.24 21.16
CA SER A 142 43.39 45.06 22.26
C SER A 142 42.74 46.38 21.84
N ASN A 143 41.77 46.86 22.61
CA ASN A 143 41.88 48.19 23.23
C ASN A 143 40.89 48.38 24.39
N SER A 144 41.40 49.07 25.40
CA SER A 144 40.89 49.39 26.72
C SER A 144 40.16 50.72 26.77
N SER A 145 39.08 50.82 27.56
CA SER A 145 38.60 52.01 28.31
C SER A 145 37.16 51.73 28.79
N SER A 146 36.92 51.33 30.04
CA SER A 146 36.77 52.15 31.27
C SER A 146 35.36 52.74 31.49
N SER A 147 34.85 52.56 32.73
CA SER A 147 33.84 53.37 33.47
C SER A 147 32.41 53.44 32.92
N SER A 148 31.31 53.53 33.68
CA SER A 148 31.02 53.60 35.11
C SER A 148 29.50 53.48 35.30
N ASN A 149 29.07 53.11 36.52
CA ASN A 149 27.69 53.02 36.99
C ASN A 149 26.83 54.28 36.77
N HIS A 150 25.51 54.11 36.63
CA HIS A 150 24.54 54.98 37.31
C HIS A 150 23.14 54.32 37.42
N ASP A 151 22.64 54.23 38.66
CA ASP A 151 21.23 54.15 39.02
C ASP A 151 20.44 55.33 38.43
N THR A 152 19.13 55.20 38.17
CA THR A 152 18.03 55.64 39.06
C THR A 152 16.66 55.52 38.34
N THR A 153 15.64 55.19 39.14
CA THR A 153 14.18 55.24 38.99
C THR A 153 13.56 56.27 38.02
N ASN A 154 12.40 55.96 37.41
CA ASN A 154 11.16 56.65 37.78
C ASN A 154 9.89 55.94 37.28
N SER A 155 8.94 55.76 38.20
CA SER A 155 7.51 55.63 37.97
C SER A 155 6.91 56.97 37.57
N ASN A 156 5.92 57.00 36.67
CA ASN A 156 4.66 57.72 36.91
C ASN A 156 3.60 57.46 35.83
N SER A 157 2.39 57.32 36.37
CA SER A 157 1.05 57.38 35.79
C SER A 157 0.66 58.76 35.27
N GLU A 158 -0.23 58.80 34.27
CA GLU A 158 -1.20 59.87 33.89
C GLU A 158 -1.74 59.46 32.50
N VAL A 159 -3.01 59.47 32.10
CA VAL A 159 -4.35 59.79 32.62
C VAL A 159 -5.32 58.87 31.86
#